data_AF-A0A7S1KBN3-F1
#
_entry.id   AF-A0A7S1KBN3-F1
#
_cell.length_a   1.000
_cell.length_b   1.000
_cell.length_c   1.000
_cell.angle_alpha   90.00
_cell.angle_beta   90.00
_cell.angle_gamma   90.00
#
_symmetry.space_group_name_H-M   'P 1'
#
loop_
_entity.id
_entity.type
_entity.pdbx_description
1 polymer ?
#
loop_
_entity_poly.entity_id
_entity_poly.type
_entity_poly.pdbx_seq_one_letter_code
_entity_poly.pdbx_strand_id
1 'polypeptide(L)'
;PDMAMIAEIMLMSEGFKDAKSLAKKMVTLYQLMVQQLSKQDHYDFGLRAIRSVLNRAGSLKRADPDLPEQELLMRAIRDMNVPKFVAEDLPLFEALLSDLFPGLELPEPEYGKLQEAIEAVLDEMGLQKVPQIIKKTIQVYETKLTRHGNMIVGLTLSGKSTCWHVLQQAMTALAKQGVPDFEAVKTYVINLKSI
;
A
#
# COMPACT_ATOMS: atom_id res chain seq x y z
N PRO A 1 -7.85 -16.81 -18.38
CA PRO A 1 -7.75 -15.40 -18.84
C PRO A 1 -6.29 -15.05 -19.11
N ASP A 2 -5.99 -14.43 -20.25
CA ASP A 2 -4.64 -13.96 -20.54
C ASP A 2 -4.37 -12.66 -19.76
N MET A 3 -3.60 -12.77 -18.67
CA MET A 3 -3.31 -11.65 -17.78
C MET A 3 -2.39 -10.62 -18.43
N ALA A 4 -1.53 -11.03 -19.36
CA ALA A 4 -0.56 -10.15 -20.00
C ALA A 4 -1.25 -9.21 -20.98
N MET A 5 -2.14 -9.75 -21.82
CA MET A 5 -2.93 -8.94 -22.76
C MET A 5 -3.82 -7.93 -22.02
N ILE A 6 -4.46 -8.34 -20.91
CA ILE A 6 -5.30 -7.44 -20.11
C ILE A 6 -4.46 -6.34 -19.47
N ALA A 7 -3.32 -6.68 -18.87
CA ALA A 7 -2.43 -5.70 -18.25
C ALA A 7 -1.86 -4.70 -19.27
N GLU A 8 -1.52 -5.16 -20.48
CA GLU A 8 -1.04 -4.32 -21.57
C GLU A 8 -2.11 -3.28 -21.98
N ILE A 9 -3.33 -3.73 -22.27
CA ILE A 9 -4.44 -2.83 -22.66
C ILE A 9 -4.72 -1.80 -21.57
N MET A 10 -4.70 -2.22 -20.30
CA MET A 10 -4.91 -1.34 -19.17
C MET A 10 -3.80 -0.29 -19.03
N LEU A 11 -2.53 -0.69 -19.10
CA LEU A 11 -1.40 0.25 -19.04
C LEU A 11 -1.45 1.26 -20.19
N MET A 12 -1.76 0.80 -21.41
CA MET A 12 -1.95 1.70 -22.56
C MET A 12 -3.06 2.71 -22.31
N SER A 13 -4.19 2.29 -21.73
CA SER A 13 -5.31 3.18 -21.41
C SER A 13 -4.97 4.23 -20.33
N GLU A 14 -3.99 3.94 -19.47
CA GLU A 14 -3.49 4.86 -18.45
C GLU A 14 -2.35 5.76 -18.95
N GLY A 15 -1.95 5.63 -20.23
CA GLY A 15 -0.97 6.51 -20.88
C GLY A 15 0.47 6.01 -20.86
N PHE A 16 0.70 4.72 -20.54
CA PHE A 16 2.03 4.10 -20.62
C PHE A 16 2.41 3.79 -22.07
N LYS A 17 3.61 4.19 -22.48
CA LYS A 17 4.17 3.92 -23.81
C LYS A 17 4.82 2.54 -23.89
N ASP A 18 5.49 2.10 -22.83
CA ASP A 18 6.18 0.80 -22.77
C ASP A 18 5.30 -0.34 -22.21
N ALA A 19 3.96 -0.18 -22.32
CA ALA A 19 2.94 -1.03 -21.71
C ALA A 19 3.16 -2.53 -21.94
N LYS A 20 3.59 -2.95 -23.13
CA LYS A 20 3.82 -4.37 -23.47
C LYS A 20 4.95 -5.00 -22.64
N SER A 21 6.08 -4.31 -22.51
CA SER A 21 7.21 -4.81 -21.73
C SER A 21 6.88 -4.84 -20.23
N LEU A 22 6.25 -3.76 -19.76
CA LEU A 22 5.82 -3.60 -18.38
C LEU A 22 4.78 -4.63 -17.95
N ALA A 23 3.78 -4.91 -18.80
CA ALA A 23 2.77 -5.93 -18.55
C ALA A 23 3.39 -7.32 -18.40
N LYS A 24 4.35 -7.68 -19.28
CA LYS A 24 5.05 -8.95 -19.19
C LYS A 24 5.83 -9.08 -17.88
N LYS A 25 6.61 -8.04 -17.51
CA LYS A 25 7.33 -8.00 -16.23
C LYS A 25 6.39 -8.15 -15.04
N MET A 26 5.27 -7.44 -15.04
CA MET A 26 4.27 -7.50 -13.97
C MET A 26 3.67 -8.91 -13.84
N VAL A 27 3.26 -9.53 -14.95
CA VAL A 27 2.68 -10.88 -14.91
C VAL A 27 3.72 -11.90 -14.44
N THR A 28 4.97 -11.80 -14.90
CA THR A 28 6.06 -12.66 -14.42
C THR A 28 6.29 -12.48 -12.93
N LEU A 29 6.31 -11.24 -12.42
CA LEU A 29 6.45 -10.97 -10.97
C LEU A 29 5.35 -11.69 -10.17
N TYR A 30 4.09 -11.52 -10.56
CA TYR A 30 2.95 -12.15 -9.87
C TYR A 30 3.00 -13.68 -9.93
N GLN A 31 3.47 -14.26 -11.04
CA GLN A 31 3.69 -15.71 -11.15
C GLN A 31 4.79 -16.19 -10.19
N LEU A 32 5.91 -15.46 -10.11
CA LEU A 32 7.01 -15.78 -9.18
C LEU A 32 6.56 -15.65 -7.73
N MET A 33 5.77 -14.63 -7.40
CA MET A 33 5.22 -14.45 -6.06
C MET A 33 4.31 -15.60 -5.64
N VAL A 34 3.45 -16.09 -6.53
CA VAL A 34 2.60 -17.28 -6.28
C VAL A 34 3.44 -18.54 -6.04
N GLN A 35 4.58 -18.66 -6.71
CA GLN A 35 5.45 -19.84 -6.63
C GLN A 35 6.39 -19.82 -5.42
N GLN A 36 6.88 -18.65 -5.03
CA GLN A 36 7.99 -18.52 -4.09
C GLN A 36 7.57 -17.99 -2.71
N LEU A 37 6.54 -17.14 -2.63
CA LEU A 37 6.10 -16.62 -1.33
C LEU A 37 5.38 -17.70 -0.52
N SER A 38 5.36 -17.49 0.80
CA SER A 38 4.62 -18.38 1.70
C SER A 38 3.11 -18.40 1.36
N LYS A 39 2.46 -19.56 1.61
CA LYS A 39 1.01 -19.69 1.41
C LYS A 39 0.27 -19.06 2.57
N GLN A 40 -0.27 -17.86 2.35
CA GLN A 40 -1.09 -17.15 3.33
C GLN A 40 -2.53 -17.02 2.83
N ASP A 41 -3.51 -17.24 3.70
CA ASP A 41 -4.95 -17.18 3.34
C ASP A 41 -5.40 -15.78 2.86
N HIS A 42 -4.68 -14.74 3.27
CA HIS A 42 -5.00 -13.34 2.94
C HIS A 42 -4.27 -12.84 1.68
N TYR A 43 -3.43 -13.66 1.04
CA TYR A 43 -2.77 -13.29 -0.21
C TYR A 43 -3.73 -13.39 -1.39
N ASP A 44 -3.83 -12.29 -2.14
CA ASP A 44 -4.62 -12.20 -3.37
C ASP A 44 -3.72 -11.76 -4.53
N PHE A 45 -3.38 -12.73 -5.38
CA PHE A 45 -2.61 -12.54 -6.61
C PHE A 45 -3.49 -12.64 -7.87
N GLY A 46 -4.82 -12.57 -7.69
CA GLY A 46 -5.78 -12.64 -8.80
C GLY A 46 -5.84 -11.37 -9.64
N LEU A 47 -6.65 -11.42 -10.71
CA LEU A 47 -6.83 -10.29 -11.64
C LEU A 47 -7.36 -9.02 -10.94
N ARG A 48 -8.14 -9.16 -9.86
CA ARG A 48 -8.63 -8.02 -9.08
C ARG A 48 -7.48 -7.26 -8.40
N ALA A 49 -6.50 -7.97 -7.86
CA ALA A 49 -5.32 -7.36 -7.26
C ALA A 49 -4.49 -6.66 -8.34
N ILE A 50 -4.22 -7.33 -9.47
CA ILE A 50 -3.50 -6.79 -10.62
C ILE A 50 -4.16 -5.49 -11.12
N ARG A 51 -5.48 -5.50 -11.32
CA ARG A 51 -6.25 -4.31 -11.74
C ARG A 51 -6.09 -3.14 -10.77
N SER A 52 -6.05 -3.40 -9.46
CA SER A 52 -5.85 -2.35 -8.46
C SER A 52 -4.48 -1.69 -8.59
N VAL A 53 -3.44 -2.49 -8.83
CA VAL A 53 -2.07 -1.99 -9.03
C VAL A 53 -1.96 -1.15 -10.30
N LEU A 54 -2.57 -1.60 -11.39
CA LEU A 54 -2.57 -0.87 -12.66
C LEU A 54 -3.28 0.49 -12.56
N ASN A 55 -4.43 0.53 -11.90
CA ASN A 55 -5.14 1.79 -11.64
C ASN A 55 -4.29 2.75 -10.77
N ARG A 56 -3.57 2.22 -9.76
CA ARG A 56 -2.65 3.01 -8.93
C ARG A 56 -1.47 3.53 -9.76
N ALA A 57 -0.89 2.72 -10.63
CA ALA A 57 0.18 3.14 -11.54
C ALA A 57 -0.28 4.27 -12.47
N GLY A 58 -1.49 4.19 -13.02
CA GLY A 58 -2.09 5.27 -13.81
C GLY A 58 -2.33 6.55 -13.01
N SER A 59 -2.77 6.44 -11.76
CA SER A 59 -2.87 7.60 -10.86
C SER A 59 -1.51 8.26 -10.61
N LEU A 60 -0.45 7.47 -10.41
CA LEU A 60 0.90 8.01 -10.23
C LEU A 60 1.40 8.66 -11.53
N LYS A 61 1.12 8.08 -12.70
CA LYS A 61 1.48 8.67 -14.00
C LYS A 61 0.82 10.03 -14.24
N ARG A 62 -0.42 10.23 -13.77
CA ARG A 62 -1.10 11.53 -13.85
C ARG A 62 -0.53 12.56 -12.87
N ALA A 63 -0.11 12.12 -11.69
CA ALA A 63 0.51 13.00 -10.70
C ALA A 63 1.91 13.43 -11.15
N ASP A 64 2.70 12.49 -11.69
CA ASP A 64 4.09 12.68 -12.08
C ASP A 64 4.33 12.20 -13.53
N PRO A 65 3.97 12.99 -14.56
CA PRO A 65 4.05 12.55 -15.96
C PRO A 65 5.47 12.29 -16.48
N ASP A 66 6.46 13.00 -15.93
CA ASP A 66 7.86 12.96 -16.38
C ASP A 66 8.67 11.82 -15.75
N LEU A 67 8.13 11.18 -14.72
CA LEU A 67 8.80 10.08 -14.03
C LEU A 67 8.89 8.84 -14.94
N PRO A 68 10.01 8.09 -14.89
CA PRO A 68 10.16 6.86 -15.67
C PRO A 68 9.02 5.86 -15.41
N GLU A 69 8.43 5.34 -16.49
CA GLU A 69 7.28 4.44 -16.41
C GLU A 69 7.56 3.16 -15.59
N GLN A 70 8.80 2.67 -15.66
CA GLN A 70 9.24 1.52 -14.85
C GLN A 70 9.23 1.84 -13.35
N GLU A 71 9.67 3.04 -12.96
CA GLU A 71 9.68 3.49 -11.57
C GLU A 71 8.26 3.66 -11.03
N LEU A 72 7.38 4.28 -11.82
CA LEU A 72 5.96 4.43 -11.48
C LEU A 72 5.27 3.08 -11.25
N LEU A 73 5.52 2.11 -12.12
CA LEU A 73 4.97 0.76 -11.97
C LEU A 73 5.55 0.05 -10.75
N MET A 74 6.87 0.11 -10.56
CA MET A 74 7.54 -0.50 -9.40
C MET A 74 7.01 0.08 -8.08
N ARG A 75 6.82 1.41 -8.01
CA ARG A 75 6.21 2.09 -6.87
C ARG A 75 4.78 1.62 -6.62
N ALA A 76 3.95 1.54 -7.67
CA ALA A 76 2.58 1.05 -7.55
C ALA A 76 2.51 -0.39 -7.03
N ILE A 77 3.39 -1.27 -7.53
CA ILE A 77 3.49 -2.66 -7.08
C ILE A 77 3.90 -2.72 -5.61
N ARG A 78 4.91 -1.94 -5.19
CA ARG A 78 5.39 -1.89 -3.81
C ARG A 78 4.29 -1.41 -2.86
N ASP A 79 3.71 -0.25 -3.12
CA ASP A 79 2.68 0.38 -2.27
C ASP A 79 1.48 -0.55 -2.07
N MET A 80 1.11 -1.32 -3.10
CA MET A 80 -0.08 -2.16 -3.06
C MET A 80 0.11 -3.54 -2.45
N ASN A 81 1.36 -4.01 -2.34
CA ASN A 81 1.66 -5.37 -1.93
C ASN A 81 2.39 -5.44 -0.58
N VAL A 82 3.32 -4.51 -0.30
CA VAL A 82 4.08 -4.47 0.97
C VAL A 82 3.18 -4.46 2.23
N PRO A 83 2.06 -3.70 2.28
CA PRO A 83 1.18 -3.73 3.46
C PRO A 83 0.54 -5.09 3.74
N LYS A 84 0.47 -5.98 2.73
CA LYS A 84 -0.17 -7.30 2.82
C LYS A 84 0.79 -8.41 3.22
N PHE A 85 2.10 -8.23 3.01
CA PHE A 85 3.06 -9.29 3.26
C PHE A 85 3.43 -9.45 4.73
N VAL A 86 3.69 -10.70 5.09
CA VAL A 86 4.35 -11.05 6.35
C VAL A 86 5.82 -10.63 6.28
N ALA A 87 6.45 -10.46 7.44
CA ALA A 87 7.81 -9.91 7.51
C ALA A 87 8.83 -10.82 6.82
N GLU A 88 8.61 -12.13 6.85
CA GLU A 88 9.47 -13.16 6.28
C GLU A 88 9.47 -13.15 4.75
N ASP A 89 8.37 -12.72 4.13
CA ASP A 89 8.20 -12.69 2.67
C ASP A 89 8.70 -11.37 2.05
N LEU A 90 8.92 -10.32 2.86
CA LEU A 90 9.37 -9.00 2.37
C LEU A 90 10.74 -9.06 1.66
N PRO A 91 11.79 -9.68 2.23
CA PRO A 91 13.09 -9.77 1.56
C PRO A 91 13.02 -10.53 0.24
N LEU A 92 12.18 -11.57 0.18
CA LEU A 92 11.98 -12.37 -1.03
C LEU A 92 11.27 -11.55 -2.11
N PHE A 93 10.23 -10.80 -1.73
CA PHE A 93 9.55 -9.88 -2.64
C PHE A 93 10.49 -8.79 -3.18
N GLU A 94 11.31 -8.19 -2.32
CA GLU A 94 12.29 -7.18 -2.72
C GLU A 94 13.34 -7.73 -3.69
N ALA A 95 13.83 -8.95 -3.45
CA ALA A 95 14.74 -9.64 -4.36
C ALA A 95 14.10 -9.90 -5.74
N LEU A 96 12.86 -10.40 -5.76
CA LEU A 96 12.10 -10.64 -6.99
C LEU A 96 11.83 -9.33 -7.76
N LEU A 97 11.53 -8.25 -7.04
CA LEU A 97 11.29 -6.94 -7.63
C LEU A 97 12.58 -6.37 -8.25
N SER A 98 13.71 -6.47 -7.53
CA SER A 98 15.02 -6.01 -8.02
C SER A 98 15.50 -6.80 -9.25
N ASP A 99 15.20 -8.09 -9.35
CA ASP A 99 15.57 -8.92 -10.51
C ASP A 99 14.81 -8.48 -11.79
N LEU A 100 13.53 -8.11 -11.66
CA LEU A 100 12.70 -7.67 -12.79
C LEU A 100 12.87 -6.18 -13.16
N PHE A 101 13.33 -5.37 -12.21
CA PHE A 101 13.55 -3.94 -12.33
C PHE A 101 14.97 -3.56 -11.88
N PRO A 102 16.02 -4.00 -12.62
CA PRO A 102 17.40 -3.76 -12.22
C PRO A 102 17.78 -2.28 -12.28
N GLY A 103 18.55 -1.80 -11.31
CA GLY A 103 19.09 -0.44 -11.27
C GLY A 103 18.08 0.65 -10.88
N LEU A 104 16.88 0.27 -10.43
CA LEU A 104 15.87 1.18 -9.90
C LEU A 104 15.85 1.10 -8.37
N GLU A 105 16.24 2.18 -7.72
CA GLU A 105 16.08 2.36 -6.28
C GLU A 105 14.88 3.26 -6.03
N LEU A 106 13.85 2.73 -5.37
CA LEU A 106 12.67 3.51 -5.02
C LEU A 106 12.93 4.29 -3.74
N PRO A 107 12.84 5.64 -3.74
CA PRO A 107 12.99 6.41 -2.52
C PRO A 107 11.95 5.98 -1.47
N GLU A 108 12.36 6.02 -0.20
CA GLU A 108 11.42 5.89 0.90
C GLU A 108 10.51 7.13 0.91
N PRO A 109 9.18 6.97 0.96
CA PRO A 109 8.30 8.11 1.01
C PRO A 109 8.46 8.85 2.34
N GLU A 110 8.69 10.15 2.30
CA GLU A 110 8.66 11.00 3.49
C GLU A 110 7.21 11.39 3.81
N TYR A 111 6.69 10.89 4.93
CA TYR A 111 5.31 11.17 5.36
C TYR A 111 5.18 12.42 6.23
N GLY A 112 6.31 13.05 6.59
CA GLY A 112 6.44 14.35 7.26
C GLY A 112 5.34 14.62 8.29
N LYS A 113 4.40 15.51 7.94
CA LYS A 113 3.29 15.95 8.80
C LYS A 113 2.44 14.81 9.36
N LEU A 114 2.20 13.76 8.57
CA LEU A 114 1.41 12.61 9.05
C LEU A 114 2.19 11.83 10.12
N GLN A 115 3.48 11.62 9.90
CA GLN A 115 4.32 10.93 10.87
C GLN A 115 4.42 11.74 12.18
N GLU A 116 4.66 13.05 12.08
CA GLU A 116 4.71 13.95 13.24
C GLU A 116 3.39 13.92 14.03
N ALA A 117 2.24 13.94 13.35
CA ALA A 117 0.93 13.86 13.99
C ALA A 117 0.69 12.50 14.66
N ILE A 118 1.14 11.40 14.06
CA ILE A 118 1.06 10.06 14.65
C ILE A 118 1.91 10.00 15.93
N GLU A 119 3.14 10.52 15.88
CA GLU A 119 4.05 10.54 17.03
C GLU A 119 3.50 11.40 18.18
N ALA A 120 2.93 12.57 17.87
CA ALA A 120 2.27 13.43 18.87
C ALA A 120 1.07 12.74 19.53
N VAL A 121 0.22 12.07 18.74
CA VAL A 121 -0.92 11.32 19.27
C VAL A 121 -0.49 10.13 20.14
N LEU A 122 0.60 9.44 19.77
CA LEU A 122 1.15 8.36 20.60
C LEU A 122 1.60 8.89 21.97
N ASP A 123 2.24 10.06 22.00
CA ASP A 123 2.65 10.71 23.25
C ASP A 123 1.44 11.16 24.08
N GLU A 124 0.41 11.74 23.46
CA GLU A 124 -0.86 12.14 24.13
C GLU A 124 -1.60 10.94 24.75
N MET A 125 -1.56 9.78 24.09
CA MET A 125 -2.15 8.54 24.58
C MET A 125 -1.28 7.81 25.63
N GLY A 126 -0.09 8.34 25.94
CA GLY A 126 0.86 7.70 26.87
C GLY A 126 1.45 6.39 26.34
N LEU A 127 1.54 6.24 25.02
CA LEU A 127 2.05 5.04 24.35
C LEU A 127 3.51 5.20 23.94
N GLN A 128 4.24 4.09 23.86
CA GLN A 128 5.62 4.10 23.37
C GLN A 128 5.66 4.28 21.84
N LYS A 129 6.53 5.16 21.37
CA LYS A 129 6.81 5.42 19.95
C LYS A 129 7.65 4.30 19.32
N VAL A 130 7.04 3.14 19.15
CA VAL A 130 7.68 1.98 18.50
C VAL A 130 7.66 2.19 16.97
N PRO A 131 8.79 2.13 16.25
CA PRO A 131 8.81 2.38 14.80
C PRO A 131 7.82 1.54 13.99
N GLN A 132 7.56 0.31 14.43
CA GLN A 132 6.60 -0.59 13.79
C GLN A 132 5.15 -0.08 13.87
N ILE A 133 4.73 0.56 14.98
CA ILE A 133 3.37 1.09 15.09
C ILE A 133 3.18 2.29 14.17
N ILE A 134 4.19 3.14 14.05
CA ILE A 134 4.20 4.30 13.16
C ILE A 134 4.12 3.82 11.71
N LYS A 135 5.03 2.93 11.30
CA LYS A 135 5.03 2.33 9.96
C LYS A 135 3.70 1.65 9.62
N LYS A 136 3.12 0.86 10.53
CA LYS A 136 1.85 0.19 10.29
C LYS A 136 0.67 1.16 10.24
N THR A 137 0.66 2.21 11.04
CA THR A 137 -0.37 3.25 11.01
C THR A 137 -0.35 4.00 9.67
N ILE A 138 0.83 4.32 9.16
CA ILE A 138 1.01 4.89 7.82
C ILE A 138 0.52 3.93 6.73
N GLN A 139 0.88 2.64 6.80
CA GLN A 139 0.39 1.64 5.84
C GLN A 139 -1.14 1.50 5.84
N VAL A 140 -1.80 1.64 7.00
CA VAL A 140 -3.27 1.68 7.08
C VAL A 140 -3.83 2.90 6.36
N TYR A 141 -3.19 4.07 6.51
CA TYR A 141 -3.56 5.28 5.78
C TYR A 141 -3.42 5.12 4.25
N GLU A 142 -2.29 4.60 3.78
CA GLU A 142 -2.06 4.38 2.36
C GLU A 142 -3.07 3.39 1.76
N THR A 143 -3.37 2.32 2.50
CA THR A 143 -4.36 1.33 2.06
C THR A 143 -5.76 1.96 2.04
N LYS A 144 -6.10 2.85 2.99
CA LYS A 144 -7.35 3.64 2.99
C LYS A 144 -7.48 4.51 1.74
N LEU A 145 -6.40 5.12 1.25
CA LEU A 145 -6.45 5.95 0.04
C LEU A 145 -6.73 5.13 -1.22
N THR A 146 -6.29 3.88 -1.27
CA THR A 146 -6.48 3.01 -2.45
C THR A 146 -7.79 2.22 -2.42
N ARG A 147 -8.35 1.93 -1.25
CA ARG A 147 -9.52 1.07 -1.08
C ARG A 147 -10.44 1.56 0.04
N HIS A 148 -11.74 1.58 -0.24
CA HIS A 148 -12.77 1.95 0.75
C HIS A 148 -12.93 0.94 1.88
N GLY A 149 -12.65 -0.34 1.62
CA GLY A 149 -12.76 -1.42 2.60
C GLY A 149 -11.41 -2.09 2.83
N ASN A 150 -10.96 -2.08 4.09
CA ASN A 150 -9.68 -2.63 4.51
C ASN A 150 -9.85 -3.60 5.68
N MET A 151 -9.02 -4.63 5.72
CA MET A 151 -8.98 -5.59 6.81
C MET A 151 -7.62 -5.46 7.52
N ILE A 152 -7.64 -5.23 8.82
CA ILE A 152 -6.44 -5.23 9.65
C ILE A 152 -6.31 -6.61 10.29
N VAL A 153 -5.35 -7.41 9.82
CA VAL A 153 -5.15 -8.81 10.22
C VAL A 153 -3.95 -8.91 11.17
N GLY A 154 -4.05 -9.78 12.18
CA GLY A 154 -2.98 -10.04 13.14
C GLY A 154 -3.49 -10.64 14.45
N LEU A 155 -2.58 -11.15 15.27
CA LEU A 155 -2.88 -11.81 16.55
C LEU A 155 -3.57 -10.89 17.56
N THR A 156 -4.28 -11.44 18.53
CA THR A 156 -4.85 -10.66 19.64
C THR A 156 -3.75 -9.84 20.32
N LEU A 157 -4.09 -8.63 20.78
CA LEU A 157 -3.16 -7.69 21.42
C LEU A 157 -1.96 -7.22 20.55
N SER A 158 -1.96 -7.46 19.23
CA SER A 158 -0.89 -7.00 18.33
C SER A 158 -0.97 -5.51 17.93
N GLY A 159 -1.67 -4.66 18.69
CA GLY A 159 -1.78 -3.22 18.42
C GLY A 159 -2.71 -2.81 17.25
N LYS A 160 -3.50 -3.73 16.68
CA LYS A 160 -4.42 -3.43 15.57
C LYS A 160 -5.40 -2.30 15.89
N SER A 161 -6.04 -2.39 17.05
CA SER A 161 -7.00 -1.37 17.48
C SER A 161 -6.33 -0.02 17.68
N THR A 162 -5.14 -0.04 18.29
CA THR A 162 -4.30 1.14 18.50
C THR A 162 -3.96 1.82 17.17
N CYS A 163 -3.58 1.07 16.13
CA CYS A 163 -3.21 1.65 14.84
C CYS A 163 -4.33 2.49 14.22
N TRP A 164 -5.56 1.96 14.15
CA TRP A 164 -6.66 2.72 13.54
C TRP A 164 -7.19 3.85 14.44
N HIS A 165 -7.11 3.70 15.78
CA HIS A 165 -7.42 4.79 16.71
C HIS A 165 -6.43 5.95 16.60
N VAL A 166 -5.13 5.64 16.55
CA VAL A 166 -4.06 6.64 16.37
C VAL A 166 -4.23 7.34 15.02
N LEU A 167 -4.50 6.59 13.95
CA LEU A 167 -4.77 7.17 12.63
C LEU A 167 -5.96 8.13 12.65
N GLN A 168 -7.07 7.75 13.31
CA GLN A 168 -8.26 8.59 13.42
C GLN A 168 -7.94 9.93 14.12
N GLN A 169 -7.23 9.87 15.26
CA GLN A 169 -6.86 11.08 16.00
C GLN A 169 -5.87 11.94 15.20
N ALA A 170 -4.85 11.33 14.59
CA ALA A 170 -3.87 12.03 13.77
C ALA A 170 -4.51 12.76 12.58
N MET A 171 -5.40 12.09 11.83
CA MET A 171 -6.14 12.71 10.73
C MET A 171 -7.03 13.86 11.22
N THR A 172 -7.69 13.69 12.36
CA THR A 172 -8.56 14.73 12.94
C THR A 172 -7.75 15.93 13.45
N ALA A 173 -6.56 15.71 14.01
CA ALA A 173 -5.65 16.77 14.41
C ALA A 173 -5.15 17.57 13.19
N LEU A 174 -4.74 16.89 12.13
CA LEU A 174 -4.31 17.52 10.87
C LEU A 174 -5.43 18.32 10.20
N ALA A 175 -6.66 17.79 10.23
CA ALA A 175 -7.84 18.51 9.73
C ALA A 175 -8.12 19.80 10.52
N LYS A 176 -7.95 19.79 11.85
CA LYS A 176 -8.07 20.99 12.70
C LYS A 176 -6.98 22.03 12.42
N GLN A 177 -5.78 21.59 12.04
CA GLN A 177 -4.67 22.45 11.66
C GLN A 177 -4.81 23.01 10.23
N GLY A 178 -5.84 22.61 9.49
CA GLY A 178 -6.09 23.08 8.12
C GLY A 178 -5.12 22.51 7.08
N VAL A 179 -4.51 21.35 7.35
CA VAL A 179 -3.64 20.68 6.37
C VAL A 179 -4.53 20.12 5.24
N PRO A 180 -4.21 20.39 3.96
CA PRO A 180 -4.97 19.85 2.83
C PRO A 180 -4.95 18.32 2.81
N ASP A 181 -5.94 17.70 2.19
CA ASP A 181 -6.13 16.23 2.05
C ASP A 181 -6.46 15.45 3.35
N PHE A 182 -6.57 16.13 4.50
CA PHE A 182 -6.98 15.52 5.76
C PHE A 182 -8.38 15.96 6.19
N GLU A 183 -9.19 14.99 6.59
CA GLU A 183 -10.57 15.18 7.03
C GLU A 183 -10.75 14.71 8.47
N ALA A 184 -11.70 15.33 9.19
CA ALA A 184 -12.07 14.88 10.53
C ALA A 184 -12.74 13.51 10.48
N VAL A 185 -12.20 12.54 11.21
CA VAL A 185 -12.65 11.14 11.15
C VAL A 185 -13.59 10.84 12.32
N LYS A 186 -14.81 10.39 12.01
CA LYS A 186 -15.78 9.86 12.98
C LYS A 186 -15.83 8.34 12.90
N THR A 187 -15.86 7.67 14.04
CA THR A 187 -15.79 6.20 14.13
C THR A 187 -17.07 5.64 14.71
N TYR A 188 -17.62 4.63 14.04
CA TYR A 188 -18.76 3.85 14.51
C TYR A 188 -18.32 2.40 14.66
N VAL A 189 -18.39 1.87 15.89
CA VAL A 189 -17.93 0.51 16.20
C VAL A 189 -19.13 -0.43 16.26
N ILE A 190 -19.09 -1.49 15.45
CA ILE A 190 -20.14 -2.51 15.38
C ILE A 190 -19.49 -3.88 15.59
N ASN A 191 -20.06 -4.69 16.47
CA ASN A 191 -19.72 -6.11 16.58
C ASN A 191 -20.80 -6.94 15.87
N LEU A 192 -20.46 -7.46 14.69
CA LEU A 192 -21.40 -8.23 13.86
C LEU A 192 -21.92 -9.52 14.52
N LYS A 193 -21.25 -10.00 15.58
CA LYS A 193 -21.61 -11.23 16.29
C LYS A 193 -22.22 -10.99 17.68
N SER A 194 -22.39 -9.73 18.11
CA SER A 194 -23.00 -9.43 19.42
C SER A 194 -24.52 -9.40 19.40
N ILE A 195 -25.12 -9.50 18.21
CA ILE A 195 -26.56 -9.61 17.96
C ILE A 195 -26.75 -10.94 17.21
#